data_AF-A0AAD1IHM7-F1
#
_entry.id   AF-A0AAD1IHM7-F1
#
_cell.length_a   1.000
_cell.length_b   1.000
_cell.length_c   1.000
_cell.angle_alpha   90.00
_cell.angle_beta   90.00
_cell.angle_gamma   90.00
#
_symmetry.space_group_name_H-M   'P 1'
#
loop_
_entity.id
_entity.type
_entity.pdbx_description
1 polymer ?
#
loop_
_entity_poly.entity_id
_entity_poly.type
_entity_poly.pdbx_seq_one_letter_code
_entity_poly.pdbx_strand_id
1 'polypeptide(L)'
;MAAKKSCLKCGNGFIGRADASYCSPACRQRARRGRGGAKRDTPVTDTAPAPRARRRSATTTAAPSAGAGPGVHSEEAQAVLAGLDAELASNSRRLGLARPLKWSTAEEALRAMIADQIDRKVELQRRWHASTDDHARVKLSAEIRLLEGSAARLLAQVKTDLPAPASLTSVKARRASNARWKGVHASDR
;
A
#
# COMPACT_ATOMS: atom_id res chain seq x y z
N MET A 1 -39.33 -17.92 -9.49
CA MET A 1 -39.66 -16.90 -8.46
C MET A 1 -38.49 -16.80 -7.48
N ALA A 2 -37.71 -15.71 -7.49
CA ALA A 2 -36.74 -15.45 -6.42
C ALA A 2 -37.12 -14.15 -5.71
N ALA A 3 -38.04 -14.25 -4.75
CA ALA A 3 -38.25 -13.22 -3.75
C ALA A 3 -37.28 -13.50 -2.59
N LYS A 4 -36.22 -12.67 -2.44
CA LYS A 4 -35.46 -12.48 -1.18
C LYS A 4 -34.64 -11.18 -1.24
N LYS A 5 -35.26 -10.13 -0.69
CA LYS A 5 -34.71 -8.82 -0.30
C LYS A 5 -35.03 -8.66 1.20
N SER A 6 -34.41 -7.84 2.04
CA SER A 6 -33.32 -6.85 2.02
C SER A 6 -33.16 -6.33 3.45
N CYS A 7 -31.94 -6.03 3.92
CA CYS A 7 -31.74 -5.53 5.29
C CYS A 7 -32.47 -4.22 5.56
N LEU A 8 -33.20 -4.15 6.68
CA LEU A 8 -33.82 -2.93 7.20
C LEU A 8 -33.44 -2.57 8.64
N LYS A 9 -32.52 -3.34 9.24
CA LYS A 9 -31.59 -2.92 10.30
C LYS A 9 -30.65 -4.05 10.78
N CYS A 10 -30.87 -5.30 10.39
CA CYS A 10 -29.85 -6.38 10.44
C CYS A 10 -30.38 -7.72 9.93
N GLY A 11 -31.70 -7.91 9.86
CA GLY A 11 -32.26 -9.23 9.60
C GLY A 11 -32.23 -9.68 8.14
N ASN A 12 -31.13 -9.53 7.38
CA ASN A 12 -31.17 -9.95 5.99
C ASN A 12 -29.85 -10.39 5.34
N GLY A 13 -30.02 -11.40 4.47
CA GLY A 13 -29.27 -11.62 3.23
C GLY A 13 -29.92 -10.93 2.02
N PHE A 14 -29.24 -10.95 0.87
CA PHE A 14 -29.54 -10.09 -0.27
C PHE A 14 -29.35 -10.81 -1.62
N ILE A 15 -30.33 -10.67 -2.52
CA ILE A 15 -30.13 -10.25 -3.91
C ILE A 15 -31.03 -9.00 -4.09
N GLY A 16 -30.41 -7.83 -4.31
CA GLY A 16 -30.95 -6.51 -3.91
C GLY A 16 -31.73 -5.66 -4.94
N ARG A 17 -32.18 -4.48 -4.47
CA ARG A 17 -32.59 -3.25 -5.23
C ARG A 17 -32.22 -1.97 -4.45
N ALA A 18 -32.36 -0.79 -5.07
CA ALA A 18 -31.85 0.52 -4.64
C ALA A 18 -32.57 1.15 -3.42
N ASP A 19 -33.68 0.54 -3.02
CA ASP A 19 -34.74 1.10 -2.19
C ASP A 19 -34.73 0.58 -0.73
N ALA A 20 -33.67 -0.13 -0.31
CA ALA A 20 -33.52 -0.67 1.06
C ALA A 20 -32.73 0.28 2.00
N SER A 21 -33.16 0.41 3.27
CA SER A 21 -32.47 1.20 4.31
C SER A 21 -31.54 0.33 5.16
N TYR A 22 -30.28 0.73 5.30
CA TYR A 22 -29.24 -0.11 5.91
C TYR A 22 -28.88 0.36 7.32
N CYS A 23 -28.65 -0.57 8.25
CA CYS A 23 -28.13 -0.23 9.57
C CYS A 23 -26.66 0.18 9.59
N SER A 24 -25.87 -0.29 8.63
CA SER A 24 -24.42 -0.10 8.65
C SER A 24 -23.80 -0.13 7.24
N PRO A 25 -22.61 0.49 7.08
CA PRO A 25 -21.83 0.40 5.85
C PRO A 25 -21.52 -1.04 5.43
N ALA A 26 -21.36 -1.96 6.39
CA ALA A 26 -21.08 -3.37 6.15
C ALA A 26 -22.25 -4.09 5.45
N CYS A 27 -23.50 -3.84 5.87
CA CYS A 27 -24.69 -4.38 5.20
C CYS A 27 -24.84 -3.83 3.77
N ARG A 28 -24.52 -2.54 3.56
CA ARG A 28 -24.51 -1.93 2.22
C ARG A 28 -23.46 -2.57 1.32
N GLN A 29 -22.29 -2.91 1.86
CA GLN A 29 -21.23 -3.55 1.09
C GLN A 29 -21.57 -4.99 0.67
N ARG A 30 -22.15 -5.80 1.58
CA ARG A 30 -22.54 -7.19 1.29
C ARG A 30 -23.62 -7.29 0.20
N ALA A 31 -24.59 -6.37 0.19
CA ALA A 31 -25.61 -6.30 -0.84
C ALA A 31 -25.04 -6.07 -2.26
N ARG A 32 -23.88 -5.40 -2.38
CA ARG A 32 -23.20 -5.15 -3.66
C ARG A 32 -22.35 -6.34 -4.14
N ARG A 33 -21.86 -7.18 -3.23
CA ARG A 33 -20.96 -8.32 -3.55
C ARG A 33 -21.70 -9.52 -4.16
N GLY A 34 -22.99 -9.71 -3.89
CA GLY A 34 -23.79 -10.84 -4.38
C GLY A 34 -24.03 -10.90 -5.90
N ARG A 35 -23.59 -9.90 -6.68
CA ARG A 35 -23.79 -9.84 -8.14
C ARG A 35 -22.73 -10.57 -8.97
N GLY A 36 -21.63 -11.01 -8.36
CA GLY A 36 -20.45 -11.49 -9.10
C GLY A 36 -20.33 -13.00 -9.31
N GLY A 37 -21.28 -13.82 -8.84
CA GLY A 37 -21.04 -15.27 -8.69
C GLY A 37 -22.16 -16.21 -9.12
N ALA A 38 -23.06 -15.82 -10.02
CA ALA A 38 -24.08 -16.74 -10.55
C ALA A 38 -23.47 -17.65 -11.63
N LYS A 39 -23.06 -18.87 -11.23
CA LYS A 39 -22.84 -19.99 -12.16
C LYS A 39 -24.17 -20.30 -12.86
N ARG A 40 -24.12 -20.51 -14.19
CA ARG A 40 -25.25 -21.04 -14.97
C ARG A 40 -25.30 -22.55 -14.77
N ASP A 41 -26.45 -23.05 -14.33
CA ASP A 41 -26.76 -24.49 -14.28
C ASP A 41 -27.21 -24.95 -15.68
N THR A 42 -26.47 -25.89 -16.26
CA THR A 42 -26.95 -26.72 -17.39
C THR A 42 -27.24 -28.13 -16.88
N PRO A 43 -28.31 -28.80 -17.36
CA PRO A 43 -28.72 -30.10 -16.86
C PRO A 43 -27.75 -31.21 -17.31
N VAL A 44 -27.37 -32.06 -16.35
CA VAL A 44 -26.50 -33.23 -16.53
C VAL A 44 -27.30 -34.35 -17.19
N THR A 45 -26.80 -34.89 -18.31
CA THR A 45 -27.14 -36.23 -18.80
C THR A 45 -25.99 -37.16 -18.46
N ASP A 46 -26.32 -38.32 -17.90
CA ASP A 46 -25.39 -39.38 -17.53
C ASP A 46 -24.72 -39.97 -18.76
N THR A 47 -23.48 -39.58 -19.02
CA THR A 47 -22.54 -40.38 -19.80
C THR A 47 -21.14 -40.11 -19.27
N ALA A 48 -20.54 -41.12 -18.64
CA ALA A 48 -19.22 -41.03 -18.04
C ALA A 48 -18.13 -40.74 -19.11
N PRO A 49 -17.33 -39.67 -18.97
CA PRO A 49 -16.11 -39.51 -19.76
C PRO A 49 -14.87 -39.94 -18.95
N ALA A 50 -13.96 -40.61 -19.66
CA ALA A 50 -12.66 -41.11 -19.21
C ALA A 50 -11.79 -40.08 -18.46
N PRO A 51 -10.88 -40.53 -17.55
CA PRO A 51 -10.11 -39.62 -16.71
C PRO A 51 -9.03 -38.89 -17.52
N ARG A 52 -9.29 -37.64 -17.91
CA ARG A 52 -8.27 -36.75 -18.48
C ARG A 52 -7.53 -36.02 -17.36
N ALA A 53 -6.32 -36.51 -17.10
CA ALA A 53 -5.15 -35.90 -16.48
C ALA A 53 -5.39 -34.64 -15.61
N ARG A 54 -5.22 -34.81 -14.30
CA ARG A 54 -4.88 -33.72 -13.36
C ARG A 54 -3.79 -32.85 -13.99
N ARG A 55 -4.14 -31.62 -14.40
CA ARG A 55 -3.16 -30.55 -14.57
C ARG A 55 -2.50 -30.40 -13.20
N ARG A 56 -1.30 -30.95 -13.06
CA ARG A 56 -0.44 -30.69 -11.90
C ARG A 56 -0.37 -29.17 -11.82
N SER A 57 -0.89 -28.60 -10.75
CA SER A 57 -0.51 -27.27 -10.32
C SER A 57 1.00 -27.27 -10.32
N ALA A 58 1.60 -26.61 -11.31
CA ALA A 58 2.98 -26.21 -11.20
C ALA A 58 2.98 -25.29 -9.99
N THR A 59 3.34 -25.86 -8.84
CA THR A 59 4.07 -25.13 -7.83
C THR A 59 5.26 -24.59 -8.58
N THR A 60 5.10 -23.40 -9.18
CA THR A 60 6.23 -22.54 -9.43
C THR A 60 6.73 -22.30 -8.03
N THR A 61 7.70 -23.11 -7.62
CA THR A 61 8.67 -22.74 -6.62
C THR A 61 9.15 -21.40 -7.13
N ALA A 62 8.56 -20.33 -6.60
CA ALA A 62 9.15 -19.02 -6.71
C ALA A 62 10.55 -19.25 -6.16
N ALA A 63 11.53 -19.28 -7.07
CA ALA A 63 12.92 -19.19 -6.67
C ALA A 63 12.94 -18.06 -5.64
N PRO A 64 13.49 -18.29 -4.44
CA PRO A 64 13.57 -17.24 -3.44
C PRO A 64 14.13 -16.05 -4.19
N SER A 65 13.35 -14.97 -4.28
CA SER A 65 13.85 -13.70 -4.79
C SER A 65 15.10 -13.48 -3.99
N ALA A 66 16.25 -13.60 -4.65
CA ALA A 66 17.55 -13.54 -4.02
C ALA A 66 17.46 -12.36 -3.06
N GLY A 67 17.52 -12.67 -1.76
CA GLY A 67 17.62 -11.65 -0.75
C GLY A 67 18.82 -10.83 -1.17
N ALA A 68 18.58 -9.56 -1.49
CA ALA A 68 19.63 -8.59 -1.58
C ALA A 68 20.21 -8.47 -0.16
N GLY A 69 21.11 -9.41 0.21
CA GLY A 69 22.23 -9.04 1.07
C GLY A 69 22.94 -7.86 0.41
N PRO A 70 23.51 -6.91 1.17
CA PRO A 70 23.74 -5.51 0.83
C PRO A 70 24.25 -5.36 -0.60
N GLY A 71 23.29 -5.34 -1.51
CA GLY A 71 23.48 -5.53 -2.93
C GLY A 71 23.24 -4.16 -3.49
N VAL A 72 24.23 -3.65 -4.20
CA VAL A 72 24.22 -2.33 -4.81
C VAL A 72 22.87 -2.13 -5.52
N HIS A 73 22.08 -1.16 -5.02
CA HIS A 73 20.78 -0.81 -5.61
C HIS A 73 20.95 -0.44 -7.09
N SER A 74 19.89 -0.53 -7.89
CA SER A 74 19.90 -0.09 -9.29
C SER A 74 20.33 1.38 -9.40
N GLU A 75 20.93 1.76 -10.54
CA GLU A 75 21.35 3.14 -10.79
C GLU A 75 20.21 4.14 -10.60
N GLU A 76 18.98 3.76 -10.99
CA GLU A 76 17.80 4.59 -10.79
C GLU A 76 17.49 4.79 -9.29
N ALA A 77 17.54 3.72 -8.49
CA ALA A 77 17.33 3.81 -7.05
C ALA A 77 18.42 4.65 -6.37
N GLN A 78 19.69 4.46 -6.77
CA GLN A 78 20.81 5.26 -6.27
C GLN A 78 20.65 6.74 -6.60
N ALA A 79 20.24 7.07 -7.81
CA ALA A 79 20.01 8.46 -8.23
C ALA A 79 18.92 9.12 -7.37
N VAL A 80 17.83 8.40 -7.10
CA VAL A 80 16.76 8.90 -6.21
C VAL A 80 17.29 9.11 -4.79
N LEU A 81 18.01 8.14 -4.23
CA LEU A 81 18.58 8.25 -2.88
C LEU A 81 19.58 9.41 -2.77
N ALA A 82 20.44 9.59 -3.77
CA ALA A 82 21.40 10.69 -3.84
C ALA A 82 20.69 12.05 -3.95
N GLY A 83 19.58 12.13 -4.71
CA GLY A 83 18.75 13.32 -4.78
C GLY A 83 18.17 13.71 -3.42
N LEU A 84 17.62 12.74 -2.69
CA LEU A 84 17.11 12.97 -1.33
C LEU A 84 18.23 13.43 -0.37
N ASP A 85 19.40 12.83 -0.45
CA ASP A 85 20.56 13.25 0.36
C ASP A 85 21.00 14.68 0.03
N ALA A 86 21.00 15.06 -1.25
CA ALA A 86 21.32 16.40 -1.69
C ALA A 86 20.29 17.44 -1.20
N GLU A 87 19.00 17.10 -1.24
CA GLU A 87 17.93 17.94 -0.68
C GLU A 87 18.10 18.17 0.82
N LEU A 88 18.31 17.10 1.59
CA LEU A 88 18.52 17.19 3.04
C LEU A 88 19.75 18.06 3.38
N ALA A 89 20.85 17.85 2.65
CA ALA A 89 22.06 18.64 2.81
C ALA A 89 21.84 20.12 2.45
N SER A 90 21.09 20.40 1.38
CA SER A 90 20.71 21.75 0.98
C SER A 90 19.89 22.45 2.06
N ASN A 91 18.89 21.77 2.61
CA ASN A 91 18.03 22.31 3.65
C ASN A 91 18.80 22.58 4.95
N SER A 92 19.74 21.70 5.31
CA SER A 92 20.61 21.93 6.44
C SER A 92 21.46 23.20 6.29
N ARG A 93 21.99 23.45 5.08
CA ARG A 93 22.76 24.67 4.77
C ARG A 93 21.86 25.90 4.79
N ARG A 94 20.69 25.83 4.17
CA ARG A 94 19.70 26.92 4.11
C ARG A 94 19.26 27.39 5.49
N LEU A 95 19.15 26.45 6.45
CA LEU A 95 18.76 26.75 7.83
C LEU A 95 19.93 27.18 8.73
N GLY A 96 21.16 27.24 8.21
CA GLY A 96 22.34 27.69 8.95
C GLY A 96 22.68 26.81 10.17
N LEU A 97 22.29 25.53 10.15
CA LEU A 97 22.51 24.64 11.28
C LEU A 97 24.00 24.33 11.46
N ALA A 98 24.51 24.49 12.69
CA ALA A 98 25.91 24.18 13.03
C ALA A 98 26.27 22.70 12.84
N ARG A 99 25.27 21.81 12.80
CA ARG A 99 25.42 20.39 12.50
C ARG A 99 24.51 20.03 11.33
N PRO A 100 25.00 19.20 10.38
CA PRO A 100 24.19 18.77 9.26
C PRO A 100 22.99 17.94 9.73
N LEU A 101 21.83 18.16 9.09
CA LEU A 101 20.67 17.28 9.25
C LEU A 101 21.04 15.85 8.86
N LYS A 102 20.45 14.90 9.59
CA LYS A 102 20.58 13.47 9.33
C LYS A 102 19.21 12.86 9.28
N TRP A 103 19.09 11.80 8.49
CA TRP A 103 17.87 11.00 8.44
C TRP A 103 17.56 10.40 9.80
N SER A 104 16.29 10.45 10.17
CA SER A 104 15.79 9.65 11.29
C SER A 104 15.75 8.17 10.91
N THR A 105 15.72 7.28 11.90
CA THR A 105 15.59 5.83 11.67
C THR A 105 14.35 5.47 10.86
N ALA A 106 13.25 6.20 11.05
CA ALA A 106 12.03 6.02 10.27
C ALA A 106 12.23 6.43 8.80
N GLU A 107 12.93 7.52 8.53
CA GLU A 107 13.23 7.96 7.17
C GLU A 107 14.24 7.06 6.47
N GLU A 108 15.23 6.53 7.19
CA GLU A 108 16.13 5.51 6.66
C GLU A 108 15.36 4.25 6.22
N ALA A 109 14.39 3.80 7.02
CA ALA A 109 13.51 2.69 6.65
C ALA A 109 12.64 3.03 5.42
N LEU A 110 12.10 4.25 5.34
CA LEU A 110 11.36 4.70 4.15
C LEU A 110 12.26 4.71 2.90
N ARG A 111 13.49 5.21 3.01
CA ARG A 111 14.48 5.24 1.92
C ARG A 111 14.82 3.83 1.42
N ALA A 112 15.05 2.89 2.33
CA ALA A 112 15.29 1.50 1.98
C ALA A 112 14.09 0.90 1.23
N MET A 113 12.86 1.09 1.73
CA MET A 113 11.66 0.63 1.06
C MET A 113 11.49 1.27 -0.33
N ILE A 114 11.78 2.56 -0.49
CA ILE A 114 11.74 3.25 -1.79
C ILE A 114 12.72 2.59 -2.77
N ALA A 115 13.96 2.36 -2.34
CA ALA A 115 14.98 1.73 -3.16
C ALA A 115 14.55 0.32 -3.62
N ASP A 116 14.01 -0.50 -2.72
CA ASP A 116 13.50 -1.84 -3.05
C ASP A 116 12.35 -1.81 -4.06
N GLN A 117 11.43 -0.83 -3.96
CA GLN A 117 10.35 -0.67 -4.94
C GLN A 117 10.89 -0.28 -6.31
N ILE A 118 11.88 0.61 -6.37
CA ILE A 118 12.51 1.04 -7.63
C ILE A 118 13.31 -0.12 -8.25
N ASP A 119 14.10 -0.85 -7.46
CA ASP A 119 14.85 -2.01 -7.94
C ASP A 119 13.92 -3.06 -8.55
N ARG A 120 12.80 -3.32 -7.86
CA ARG A 120 11.78 -4.22 -8.39
C ARG A 120 11.16 -3.69 -9.67
N LYS A 121 10.88 -2.39 -9.76
CA LYS A 121 10.33 -1.75 -10.96
C LYS A 121 11.28 -1.91 -12.14
N VAL A 122 12.57 -1.58 -11.96
CA VAL A 122 13.60 -1.71 -13.00
C VAL A 122 13.70 -3.16 -13.49
N GLU A 123 13.67 -4.13 -12.57
CA GLU A 123 13.67 -5.55 -12.94
C GLU A 123 12.45 -5.94 -13.78
N LEU A 124 11.25 -5.47 -13.41
CA LEU A 124 10.04 -5.74 -14.19
C LEU A 124 10.03 -5.04 -15.54
N GLN A 125 10.59 -3.83 -15.63
CA GLN A 125 10.79 -3.12 -16.90
C GLN A 125 11.71 -3.92 -17.83
N ARG A 126 12.84 -4.43 -17.32
CA ARG A 126 13.72 -5.32 -18.10
C ARG A 126 12.97 -6.53 -18.65
N ARG A 127 12.18 -7.22 -17.81
CA ARG A 127 11.35 -8.36 -18.24
C ARG A 127 10.29 -7.96 -19.26
N TRP A 128 9.68 -6.79 -19.10
CA TRP A 128 8.69 -6.27 -20.04
C TRP A 128 9.29 -6.01 -21.43
N HIS A 129 10.50 -5.45 -21.47
CA HIS A 129 11.24 -5.24 -22.71
C HIS A 129 11.65 -6.56 -23.38
N ALA A 130 12.07 -7.55 -22.59
CA ALA A 130 12.47 -8.87 -23.09
C ALA A 130 11.29 -9.77 -23.52
N SER A 131 10.08 -9.51 -23.01
CA SER A 131 8.90 -10.33 -23.31
C SER A 131 8.34 -10.05 -24.71
N THR A 132 8.13 -11.11 -25.48
CA THR A 132 7.39 -11.08 -26.76
C THR A 132 5.92 -11.46 -26.60
N ASP A 133 5.51 -12.00 -25.45
CA ASP A 133 4.10 -12.29 -25.15
C ASP A 133 3.35 -11.02 -24.69
N ASP A 134 2.31 -10.66 -25.44
CA ASP A 134 1.49 -9.47 -25.17
C ASP A 134 0.74 -9.57 -23.84
N HIS A 135 0.27 -10.76 -23.48
CA HIS A 135 -0.47 -10.94 -22.24
C HIS A 135 0.43 -10.79 -21.02
N ALA A 136 1.67 -11.33 -21.07
CA ALA A 136 2.70 -11.06 -20.07
C ALA A 136 3.05 -9.57 -20.00
N ARG A 137 3.19 -8.89 -21.14
CA ARG A 137 3.45 -7.44 -21.19
C ARG A 137 2.38 -6.62 -20.49
N VAL A 138 1.09 -6.90 -20.72
CA VAL A 138 -0.02 -6.20 -20.04
C VAL A 138 0.06 -6.37 -18.53
N LYS A 139 0.35 -7.59 -18.04
CA LYS A 139 0.47 -7.86 -16.60
C LYS A 139 1.68 -7.16 -15.98
N LEU A 140 2.83 -7.22 -16.65
CA LEU A 140 4.04 -6.55 -16.20
C LEU A 140 3.85 -5.03 -16.17
N SER A 141 3.20 -4.43 -17.18
CA SER A 141 2.86 -3.01 -17.18
C SER A 141 1.93 -2.62 -16.03
N ALA A 142 0.97 -3.47 -15.67
CA ALA A 142 0.10 -3.22 -14.53
C ALA A 142 0.89 -3.19 -13.22
N GLU A 143 1.79 -4.16 -13.03
CA GLU A 143 2.64 -4.24 -11.84
C GLU A 143 3.62 -3.07 -11.73
N ILE A 144 4.26 -2.67 -12.85
CA ILE A 144 5.14 -1.50 -12.90
C ILE A 144 4.42 -0.24 -12.38
N ARG A 145 3.18 0.01 -12.83
CA ARG A 145 2.38 1.16 -12.38
C ARG A 145 2.00 1.08 -10.91
N LEU A 146 1.76 -0.13 -10.37
CA LEU A 146 1.49 -0.31 -8.95
C LEU A 146 2.73 0.04 -8.11
N LEU A 147 3.92 -0.37 -8.55
CA LEU A 147 5.20 -0.03 -7.91
C LEU A 147 5.48 1.47 -7.98
N GLU A 148 5.26 2.11 -9.14
CA GLU A 148 5.39 3.57 -9.29
C GLU A 148 4.48 4.32 -8.33
N GLY A 149 3.20 3.93 -8.25
CA GLY A 149 2.27 4.54 -7.31
C GLY A 149 2.66 4.29 -5.84
N SER A 150 3.20 3.11 -5.53
CA SER A 150 3.69 2.77 -4.19
C SER A 150 4.90 3.62 -3.80
N ALA A 151 5.90 3.71 -4.68
CA ALA A 151 7.10 4.53 -4.49
C ALA A 151 6.73 6.00 -4.33
N ALA A 152 5.81 6.54 -5.14
CA ALA A 152 5.34 7.92 -5.02
C ALA A 152 4.71 8.21 -3.64
N ARG A 153 3.93 7.27 -3.09
CA ARG A 153 3.34 7.42 -1.75
C ARG A 153 4.37 7.35 -0.63
N LEU A 154 5.44 6.57 -0.80
CA LEU A 154 6.55 6.52 0.16
C LEU A 154 7.39 7.79 0.09
N LEU A 155 7.70 8.27 -1.11
CA LEU A 155 8.42 9.54 -1.34
C LEU A 155 7.68 10.72 -0.70
N ALA A 156 6.35 10.77 -0.82
CA ALA A 156 5.55 11.83 -0.19
C ALA A 156 5.62 11.84 1.36
N GLN A 157 6.08 10.75 1.99
CA GLN A 157 6.26 10.68 3.45
C GLN A 157 7.65 11.13 3.91
N VAL A 158 8.63 11.20 2.99
CA VAL A 158 9.98 11.65 3.30
C VAL A 158 9.96 13.16 3.53
N LYS A 159 10.51 13.60 4.67
CA LYS A 159 10.52 15.02 5.06
C LYS A 159 11.95 15.55 5.06
N THR A 160 12.32 16.22 3.99
CA THR A 160 13.65 16.86 3.89
C THR A 160 13.71 18.23 4.57
N ASP A 161 12.54 18.84 4.83
CA ASP A 161 12.42 20.12 5.51
C ASP A 161 12.11 19.96 7.00
N LEU A 162 12.70 20.84 7.82
CA LEU A 162 12.29 21.01 9.21
C LEU A 162 10.90 21.68 9.25
N PRO A 163 9.98 21.21 10.10
CA PRO A 163 8.71 21.91 10.30
C PRO A 163 8.98 23.33 10.79
N ALA A 164 8.17 24.28 10.32
CA ALA A 164 8.24 25.66 10.78
C ALA A 164 8.17 25.70 12.32
N PRO A 165 8.93 26.60 12.97
CA PRO A 165 8.91 26.70 14.41
C PRO A 165 7.48 26.96 14.88
N ALA A 166 7.07 26.25 15.94
CA ALA A 166 5.73 26.39 16.49
C ALA A 166 5.50 27.85 16.92
N SER A 167 4.31 28.39 16.64
CA SER A 167 3.96 29.75 17.04
C SER A 167 4.05 29.91 18.57
N LEU A 168 4.38 31.11 19.04
CA LEU A 168 4.47 31.40 20.49
C LEU A 168 3.18 31.01 21.23
N THR A 169 2.03 31.20 20.59
CA THR A 169 0.72 30.78 21.10
C THR A 169 0.64 29.26 21.27
N SER A 170 1.07 28.48 20.28
CA SER A 170 1.12 27.01 20.37
C SER A 170 2.08 26.55 21.48
N VAL A 171 3.24 27.19 21.60
CA VAL A 171 4.21 26.91 22.66
C VAL A 171 3.63 27.19 24.05
N LYS A 172 2.96 28.34 24.25
CA LYS A 172 2.30 28.69 25.51
C LYS A 172 1.16 27.73 25.85
N ALA A 173 0.32 27.40 24.87
CA ALA A 173 -0.78 26.44 25.06
C ALA A 173 -0.27 25.05 25.47
N ARG A 174 0.79 24.56 24.82
CA ARG A 174 1.43 23.28 25.18
C ARG A 174 2.01 23.31 26.59
N ARG A 175 2.68 24.40 26.98
CA ARG A 175 3.22 24.58 28.35
C ARG A 175 2.10 24.60 29.39
N ALA A 176 1.02 25.35 29.15
CA ALA A 176 -0.13 25.41 30.04
C ALA A 176 -0.83 24.05 30.18
N SER A 177 -1.03 23.33 29.06
CA SER A 177 -1.56 21.96 29.08
C SER A 177 -0.67 21.04 29.91
N ASN A 178 0.64 21.01 29.63
CA ASN A 178 1.58 20.18 30.38
C ASN A 178 1.60 20.52 31.88
N ALA A 179 1.46 21.80 32.26
CA ALA A 179 1.37 22.21 33.66
C ALA A 179 0.11 21.69 34.35
N ARG A 180 -1.05 21.71 33.66
CA ARG A 180 -2.31 21.13 34.18
C ARG A 180 -2.16 19.63 34.43
N TRP A 181 -1.61 18.88 33.47
CA TRP A 181 -1.43 17.43 33.61
C TRP A 181 -0.38 17.04 34.67
N LYS A 182 0.72 17.79 34.78
CA LYS A 182 1.72 17.56 35.83
C LYS A 182 1.17 17.86 37.23
N GLY A 183 0.29 18.86 37.36
CA GLY A 183 -0.39 19.15 38.63
C GLY A 183 -1.35 18.02 39.04
N VAL A 184 -2.10 17.45 38.10
CA VAL A 184 -3.05 16.35 38.35
C VAL A 184 -2.33 15.06 38.75
N HIS A 185 -1.20 14.73 38.14
CA HIS A 185 -0.42 13.54 38.52
C HIS A 185 0.48 13.72 39.75
N ALA A 186 0.67 14.95 40.22
CA ALA A 186 1.40 15.23 41.46
C ALA A 186 0.52 15.09 42.71
N SER A 187 -0.82 15.17 42.57
CA SER A 187 -1.78 14.93 43.66
C SER A 187 -2.16 13.46 43.86
N ASP A 188 -1.73 12.57 42.96
CA ASP A 188 -2.02 11.12 42.97
C ASP A 188 -0.83 10.26 43.49
N ARG A 189 0.20 10.87 44.08
CA ARG A 189 1.32 10.20 44.79
C ARG A 189 1.39 10.67 46.23
#